data_AF-A0A952RPE7-F1
#
_entry.id   AF-A0A952RPE7-F1
#
_cell.length_a   1.000
_cell.length_b   1.000
_cell.length_c   1.000
_cell.angle_alpha   90.00
_cell.angle_beta   90.00
_cell.angle_gamma   90.00
#
_symmetry.space_group_name_H-M   'P 1'
#
loop_
_entity.id
_entity.type
_entity.pdbx_description
1 polymer ?
#
loop_
_entity_poly.entity_id
_entity_poly.type
_entity_poly.pdbx_seq_one_letter_code
_entity_poly.pdbx_strand_id
1 'polypeptide(L)'
;MPNDRSHSLRVLASLKPAQVFLDAYTTTRLPQDLSLFFRAPEYFWSLTPPDDFTLVALLDDGGDEVVTFYDPATRAIVTKDLQDFENDFDRFASWNQFVGALMLRIAEGSVASANAPRIATLLGFPHLDRLLAFARSSNNDPATYDTERRLFLATL
;
A
#
# COMPACT_ATOMS: atom_id res chain seq x y z
N MET A 1 -18.23 13.86 -0.76
CA MET A 1 -17.58 14.31 0.50
C MET A 1 -16.17 14.75 0.15
N PRO A 2 -15.61 15.81 0.76
CA PRO A 2 -14.25 16.22 0.46
C PRO A 2 -13.26 15.10 0.79
N ASN A 3 -12.33 14.84 -0.12
CA ASN A 3 -11.22 13.92 0.07
C ASN A 3 -10.12 14.67 0.83
N ASP A 4 -10.35 14.89 2.13
CA ASP A 4 -9.44 15.62 3.03
C ASP A 4 -8.75 14.67 4.03
N ARG A 5 -7.72 15.17 4.70
CA ARG A 5 -6.93 14.42 5.70
C ARG A 5 -7.79 13.69 6.72
N SER A 6 -8.84 14.34 7.22
CA SER A 6 -9.68 13.77 8.27
C SER A 6 -10.58 12.66 7.73
N HIS A 7 -11.11 12.82 6.52
CA HIS A 7 -11.89 11.80 5.84
C HIS A 7 -11.03 10.59 5.49
N SER A 8 -9.87 10.81 4.88
CA SER A 8 -8.88 9.76 4.56
C SER A 8 -8.48 8.95 5.79
N LEU A 9 -8.14 9.62 6.90
CA LEU A 9 -7.77 8.94 8.15
C LEU A 9 -8.91 8.08 8.71
N ARG A 10 -10.16 8.56 8.67
CA ARG A 10 -11.32 7.78 9.13
C ARG A 10 -11.53 6.54 8.26
N VAL A 11 -11.40 6.67 6.94
CA VAL A 11 -11.53 5.53 6.02
C VAL A 11 -10.40 4.54 6.27
N LEU A 12 -9.15 5.00 6.35
CA LEU A 12 -8.00 4.15 6.67
C LEU A 12 -8.22 3.41 8.00
N ALA A 13 -8.63 4.10 9.07
CA ALA A 13 -8.91 3.47 10.37
C ALA A 13 -10.02 2.42 10.30
N SER A 14 -11.01 2.58 9.41
CA SER A 14 -12.09 1.60 9.24
C SER A 14 -11.60 0.25 8.67
N LEU A 15 -10.45 0.25 7.99
CA LEU A 15 -9.79 -0.95 7.48
C LEU A 15 -9.02 -1.72 8.58
N LYS A 16 -8.99 -1.17 9.81
CA LYS A 16 -8.28 -1.72 10.99
C LYS A 16 -6.79 -2.03 10.71
N PRO A 17 -6.03 -1.08 10.14
CA PRO A 17 -4.61 -1.28 9.86
C PRO A 17 -3.80 -1.35 11.16
N ALA A 18 -2.55 -1.78 11.07
CA ALA A 18 -1.59 -1.59 12.16
C ALA A 18 -1.38 -0.10 12.47
N GLN A 19 -1.06 0.21 13.72
CA GLN A 19 -0.96 1.59 14.21
C GLN A 19 0.01 2.47 13.40
N VAL A 20 1.10 1.89 12.89
CA VAL A 20 2.12 2.62 12.10
C VAL A 20 1.54 3.32 10.86
N PHE A 21 0.49 2.78 10.26
CA PHE A 21 -0.19 3.42 9.13
C PHE A 21 -1.00 4.65 9.54
N LEU A 22 -1.60 4.61 10.74
CA LEU A 22 -2.30 5.76 11.31
C LEU A 22 -1.29 6.82 11.77
N ASP A 23 -0.15 6.40 12.32
CA ASP A 23 0.91 7.29 12.76
C ASP A 23 1.46 8.12 11.58
N ALA A 24 1.49 7.55 10.36
CA ALA A 24 1.90 8.26 9.14
C ALA A 24 1.11 9.56 8.86
N TYR A 25 -0.09 9.71 9.43
CA TYR A 25 -0.89 10.93 9.33
C TYR A 25 -0.47 12.03 10.31
N THR A 26 0.39 11.72 11.28
CA THR A 26 0.76 12.61 12.39
C THR A 26 2.26 12.81 12.53
N THR A 27 3.07 11.92 11.96
CA THR A 27 4.54 12.01 11.96
C THR A 27 5.12 11.83 10.55
N THR A 28 6.19 12.57 10.26
CA THR A 28 6.98 12.41 9.03
C THR A 28 8.07 11.34 9.16
N ARG A 29 8.38 10.90 10.37
CA ARG A 29 9.39 9.87 10.65
C ARG A 29 8.72 8.62 11.18
N LEU A 30 8.73 7.58 10.37
CA LEU A 30 8.25 6.25 10.73
C LEU A 30 9.44 5.35 11.12
N PRO A 31 9.23 4.35 11.99
CA PRO A 31 10.29 3.41 12.37
C PRO A 31 10.80 2.63 11.15
N GLN A 32 12.06 2.18 11.20
CA GLN A 32 12.67 1.35 10.13
C GLN A 32 12.61 2.00 8.74
N ASP A 33 12.66 3.34 8.68
CA ASP A 33 12.57 4.13 7.45
C ASP A 33 11.32 3.81 6.61
N LEU A 34 10.22 3.40 7.26
CA LEU A 34 8.98 3.04 6.57
C LEU A 34 8.36 4.20 5.77
N SER A 35 8.76 5.44 6.07
CA SER A 35 8.40 6.63 5.30
C SER A 35 8.92 6.60 3.85
N LEU A 36 9.86 5.70 3.53
CA LEU A 36 10.31 5.44 2.16
C LEU A 36 9.33 4.59 1.34
N PHE A 37 8.35 3.96 1.99
CA PHE A 37 7.42 3.03 1.36
C PHE A 37 5.96 3.46 1.50
N PHE A 38 5.63 4.23 2.53
CA PHE A 38 4.33 4.88 2.63
C PHE A 38 4.34 6.12 3.51
N ARG A 39 3.53 7.12 3.15
CA ARG A 39 3.23 8.29 3.98
C ARG A 39 1.77 8.72 3.79
N ALA A 40 1.34 9.72 4.55
CA ALA A 40 0.04 10.35 4.31
C ALA A 40 0.07 11.10 2.97
N PRO A 41 -0.96 10.99 2.12
CA PRO A 41 -0.95 11.50 0.74
C PRO A 41 -1.18 13.03 0.70
N GLU A 42 -0.30 13.79 1.35
CA GLU A 42 -0.44 15.25 1.51
C GLU A 42 -0.43 15.98 0.16
N TYR A 43 0.43 15.52 -0.76
CA TYR A 43 0.47 16.07 -2.11
C TYR A 43 -0.88 15.91 -2.80
N PHE A 44 -1.53 14.75 -2.69
CA PHE A 44 -2.82 14.50 -3.31
C PHE A 44 -3.92 15.44 -2.78
N TRP A 45 -3.97 15.72 -1.48
CA TRP A 45 -4.96 16.64 -0.91
C TRP A 45 -4.76 18.10 -1.36
N SER A 46 -3.59 18.45 -1.88
CA SER A 46 -3.33 19.77 -2.46
C SER A 46 -3.75 19.88 -3.93
N LEU A 47 -4.02 18.75 -4.58
CA LEU A 47 -4.51 18.70 -5.96
C LEU A 47 -6.02 18.95 -6.00
N THR A 48 -6.48 19.50 -7.11
CA THR A 48 -7.92 19.54 -7.43
C THR A 48 -8.25 18.24 -8.17
N PRO A 49 -8.90 17.25 -7.53
CA PRO A 49 -9.31 16.05 -8.24
C PRO A 49 -10.41 16.37 -9.27
N PRO A 50 -10.60 15.52 -10.28
CA PRO A 50 -11.74 15.61 -11.20
C PRO A 50 -13.09 15.65 -10.45
N ASP A 51 -14.09 16.32 -11.03
CA ASP A 51 -15.40 16.52 -10.40
C ASP A 51 -16.14 15.20 -10.07
N ASP A 52 -15.83 14.12 -10.78
CA ASP A 52 -16.39 12.78 -10.61
C ASP A 52 -15.48 11.83 -9.79
N PHE A 53 -14.41 12.35 -9.20
CA PHE A 53 -13.47 11.54 -8.44
C PHE A 53 -14.07 11.08 -7.10
N THR A 54 -14.30 9.77 -6.99
CA THR A 54 -14.99 9.17 -5.84
C THR A 54 -14.09 8.36 -4.91
N LEU A 55 -12.84 8.12 -5.30
CA LEU A 55 -11.90 7.36 -4.48
C LEU A 55 -11.40 8.20 -3.30
N VAL A 56 -11.10 7.53 -2.19
CA VAL A 56 -10.55 8.17 -0.99
C VAL A 56 -9.06 7.88 -0.90
N ALA A 57 -8.22 8.91 -0.89
CA ALA A 57 -6.77 8.72 -0.82
C ALA A 57 -6.39 8.21 0.58
N LEU A 58 -5.57 7.17 0.68
CA LEU A 58 -5.17 6.56 1.95
C LEU A 58 -3.70 6.79 2.26
N LEU A 59 -2.81 6.50 1.32
CA LEU A 59 -1.36 6.55 1.50
C LEU A 59 -0.69 6.91 0.18
N ASP A 60 0.37 7.70 0.19
CA ASP A 60 1.35 7.71 -0.92
C ASP A 60 2.38 6.60 -0.70
N ASP A 61 3.22 6.35 -1.69
CA ASP A 61 4.23 5.30 -1.68
C ASP A 61 5.61 5.72 -1.14
N GLY A 62 5.69 6.87 -0.47
CA GLY A 62 6.93 7.48 0.02
C GLY A 62 7.65 8.35 -0.99
N GLY A 63 7.25 8.31 -2.28
CA GLY A 63 7.84 9.08 -3.38
C GLY A 63 6.89 10.07 -4.06
N ASP A 64 5.62 10.10 -3.65
CA ASP A 64 4.55 10.92 -4.25
C ASP A 64 4.29 10.60 -5.74
N GLU A 65 4.66 9.40 -6.19
CA GLU A 65 4.42 8.91 -7.55
C GLU A 65 3.16 8.06 -7.61
N VAL A 66 2.99 7.18 -6.63
CA VAL A 66 1.85 6.26 -6.55
C VAL A 66 1.05 6.55 -5.29
N VAL A 67 -0.28 6.62 -5.45
CA VAL A 67 -1.20 6.79 -4.32
C VAL A 67 -2.12 5.58 -4.22
N THR A 68 -2.26 5.10 -2.99
CA THR A 68 -3.21 4.07 -2.58
C THR A 68 -4.53 4.72 -2.23
N PHE A 69 -5.62 4.22 -2.80
CA PHE A 69 -6.97 4.70 -2.59
C PHE A 69 -7.90 3.59 -2.11
N TYR A 70 -8.96 3.99 -1.42
CA TYR A 70 -10.14 3.16 -1.17
C TYR A 70 -11.24 3.52 -2.16
N ASP A 71 -11.77 2.52 -2.86
CA ASP A 71 -12.95 2.64 -3.71
C ASP A 71 -14.21 2.33 -2.87
N PRO A 72 -15.04 3.32 -2.52
CA PRO A 72 -16.24 3.08 -1.73
C PRO A 72 -17.32 2.28 -2.48
N ALA A 73 -17.32 2.29 -3.82
CA ALA A 73 -18.32 1.57 -4.62
C ALA A 73 -18.04 0.07 -4.63
N THR A 74 -16.78 -0.32 -4.82
CA THR A 74 -16.38 -1.74 -4.86
C THR A 74 -15.84 -2.27 -3.54
N ARG A 75 -15.57 -1.38 -2.57
CA ARG A 75 -14.87 -1.65 -1.31
C ARG A 75 -13.46 -2.22 -1.51
N ALA A 76 -12.88 -2.00 -2.69
CA ALA A 76 -11.52 -2.41 -3.01
C ALA A 76 -10.52 -1.33 -2.57
N ILE A 77 -9.27 -1.75 -2.45
CA ILE A 77 -8.12 -0.86 -2.38
C ILE A 77 -7.48 -0.86 -3.76
N VAL A 78 -7.16 0.30 -4.30
CA VAL A 78 -6.51 0.45 -5.60
C VAL A 78 -5.29 1.32 -5.46
N THR A 79 -4.23 1.02 -6.19
CA THR A 79 -3.08 1.94 -6.31
C THR A 79 -3.09 2.54 -7.71
N LYS A 80 -2.83 3.84 -7.81
CA LYS A 80 -2.76 4.55 -9.09
C LYS A 80 -1.48 5.36 -9.17
N ASP A 81 -0.88 5.38 -10.35
CA ASP A 81 0.19 6.31 -10.70
C ASP A 81 -0.44 7.70 -10.89
N LEU A 82 0.17 8.73 -10.30
CA LEU A 82 -0.30 10.11 -10.47
C LEU A 82 0.01 10.69 -11.85
N GLN A 83 0.94 10.09 -12.60
CA GLN A 83 1.24 10.45 -14.00
C GLN A 83 0.31 9.74 -15.00
N ASP A 84 -0.16 8.53 -14.67
CA ASP A 84 -1.17 7.78 -15.44
C ASP A 84 -2.35 7.37 -14.55
N PHE A 85 -3.21 8.35 -14.32
CA PHE A 85 -4.34 8.20 -13.38
C PHE A 85 -5.51 7.37 -13.93
N GLU A 86 -5.55 7.15 -15.25
CA GLU A 86 -6.64 6.43 -15.92
C GLU A 86 -6.62 4.94 -15.57
N ASN A 87 -5.43 4.36 -15.41
CA ASN A 87 -5.26 2.94 -15.14
C ASN A 87 -5.08 2.66 -13.64
N ASP A 88 -5.57 1.49 -13.21
CA ASP A 88 -5.22 0.96 -11.90
C ASP A 88 -3.87 0.23 -12.03
N PHE A 89 -2.91 0.60 -11.19
CA PHE A 89 -1.63 -0.10 -11.13
C PHE A 89 -1.79 -1.49 -10.49
N ASP A 90 -2.47 -1.53 -9.34
CA ASP A 90 -2.86 -2.76 -8.64
C ASP A 90 -4.23 -2.59 -7.96
N ARG A 91 -4.92 -3.71 -7.74
CA ARG A 91 -6.21 -3.78 -7.06
C ARG A 91 -6.24 -4.91 -6.05
N PHE A 92 -6.72 -4.60 -4.85
CA PHE A 92 -6.75 -5.50 -3.71
C PHE A 92 -8.16 -5.57 -3.13
N ALA A 93 -8.61 -6.78 -2.80
CA ALA A 93 -9.92 -7.00 -2.18
C ALA A 93 -9.89 -6.76 -0.66
N SER A 94 -8.71 -6.69 -0.05
CA SER A 94 -8.56 -6.50 1.40
C SER A 94 -7.29 -5.73 1.76
N TRP A 95 -7.28 -5.16 2.97
CA TRP A 95 -6.11 -4.46 3.52
C TRP A 95 -4.89 -5.39 3.64
N ASN A 96 -5.11 -6.66 4.01
CA ASN A 96 -4.01 -7.64 4.13
C ASN A 96 -3.34 -7.93 2.78
N GLN A 97 -4.09 -7.91 1.68
CA GLN A 97 -3.53 -8.07 0.34
C GLN A 97 -2.65 -6.89 -0.04
N PHE A 98 -3.12 -5.67 0.25
CA PHE A 98 -2.31 -4.46 0.09
C PHE A 98 -1.02 -4.53 0.93
N VAL A 99 -1.12 -4.88 2.23
CA VAL A 99 0.05 -5.03 3.09
C VAL A 99 1.00 -6.13 2.60
N GLY A 100 0.47 -7.22 2.03
CA GLY A 100 1.27 -8.27 1.40
C GLY A 100 2.05 -7.75 0.19
N ALA A 101 1.41 -6.96 -0.67
CA ALA A 101 2.08 -6.32 -1.81
C ALA A 101 3.17 -5.35 -1.35
N LEU A 102 2.87 -4.53 -0.33
CA LEU A 102 3.84 -3.63 0.29
C LEU A 102 5.04 -4.40 0.87
N MET A 103 4.79 -5.51 1.56
CA MET A 103 5.86 -6.35 2.11
C MET A 103 6.73 -6.99 1.02
N LEU A 104 6.17 -7.34 -0.15
CA LEU A 104 6.95 -7.81 -1.29
C LEU A 104 7.87 -6.69 -1.81
N ARG A 105 7.35 -5.48 -2.04
CA ARG A 105 8.16 -4.31 -2.44
C ARG A 105 9.29 -4.03 -1.43
N ILE A 106 9.00 -4.16 -0.15
CA ILE A 106 10.01 -4.00 0.92
C ILE A 106 11.05 -5.12 0.85
N ALA A 107 10.64 -6.37 0.65
CA ALA A 107 11.55 -7.52 0.60
C ALA A 107 12.46 -7.51 -0.64
N GLU A 108 11.98 -6.96 -1.76
CA GLU A 108 12.76 -6.74 -2.99
C GLU A 108 13.83 -5.65 -2.81
N GLY A 109 13.65 -4.73 -1.85
CA GLY A 109 14.63 -3.71 -1.48
C GLY A 109 15.84 -4.30 -0.73
N SER A 110 17.05 -4.10 -1.27
CA SER A 110 18.30 -4.69 -0.77
C SER A 110 18.63 -4.38 0.70
N VAL A 111 18.22 -3.21 1.21
CA VAL A 111 18.48 -2.75 2.59
C VAL A 111 17.44 -3.29 3.59
N ALA A 112 16.24 -3.63 3.14
CA ALA A 112 15.12 -3.96 4.03
C ALA A 112 14.92 -5.46 4.26
N SER A 113 15.53 -6.34 3.45
CA SER A 113 15.38 -7.80 3.60
C SER A 113 15.83 -8.34 4.97
N ALA A 114 16.90 -7.78 5.55
CA ALA A 114 17.40 -8.18 6.88
C ALA A 114 16.45 -7.76 8.03
N ASN A 115 15.63 -6.73 7.82
CA ASN A 115 14.67 -6.23 8.81
C ASN A 115 13.24 -6.69 8.55
N ALA A 116 13.00 -7.55 7.55
CA ALA A 116 11.67 -8.00 7.16
C ALA A 116 10.82 -8.55 8.32
N PRO A 117 11.34 -9.34 9.29
CA PRO A 117 10.55 -9.77 10.45
C PRO A 117 10.05 -8.62 11.33
N ARG A 118 10.91 -7.63 11.56
CA ARG A 118 10.56 -6.46 12.36
C ARG A 118 9.56 -5.57 11.64
N ILE A 119 9.75 -5.38 10.33
CA ILE A 119 8.83 -4.61 9.49
C ILE A 119 7.46 -5.30 9.41
N ALA A 120 7.41 -6.61 9.18
CA ALA A 120 6.17 -7.37 9.17
C ALA A 120 5.40 -7.23 10.48
N THR A 121 6.10 -7.26 11.62
CA THR A 121 5.50 -7.02 12.94
C THR A 121 4.89 -5.61 13.05
N LEU A 122 5.63 -4.58 12.61
CA LEU A 122 5.17 -3.19 12.64
C LEU A 122 3.94 -2.97 11.75
N LEU A 123 3.89 -3.62 10.59
CA LEU A 123 2.78 -3.54 9.64
C LEU A 123 1.62 -4.48 10.00
N GLY A 124 1.76 -5.29 11.05
CA GLY A 124 0.75 -6.26 11.45
C GLY A 124 0.53 -7.37 10.41
N PHE A 125 1.58 -7.76 9.68
CA PHE A 125 1.53 -8.75 8.60
C PHE A 125 1.86 -10.16 9.11
N PRO A 126 0.87 -11.06 9.25
CA PRO A 126 1.08 -12.37 9.87
C PRO A 126 1.61 -13.43 8.89
N HIS A 127 1.69 -13.13 7.60
CA HIS A 127 1.99 -14.10 6.54
C HIS A 127 3.43 -14.02 6.02
N LEU A 128 4.36 -13.50 6.83
CA LEU A 128 5.76 -13.30 6.41
C LEU A 128 6.40 -14.59 5.89
N ASP A 129 6.23 -15.71 6.57
CA ASP A 129 6.84 -16.98 6.14
C ASP A 129 6.34 -17.43 4.76
N ARG A 130 5.04 -17.25 4.50
CA ARG A 130 4.43 -17.55 3.19
C ARG A 130 4.98 -16.63 2.11
N LEU A 131 5.15 -15.34 2.42
CA LEU A 131 5.71 -14.35 1.51
C LEU A 131 7.17 -14.66 1.17
N LEU A 132 8.00 -15.00 2.18
CA LEU A 132 9.39 -15.38 1.98
C LEU A 132 9.52 -16.68 1.19
N ALA A 133 8.60 -17.65 1.40
CA ALA A 133 8.56 -18.86 0.59
C ALA A 133 8.23 -18.54 -0.88
N PHE A 134 7.21 -17.70 -1.12
CA PHE A 134 6.86 -17.22 -2.46
C PHE A 134 8.06 -16.55 -3.15
N ALA A 135 8.69 -15.57 -2.50
CA ALA A 135 9.81 -14.81 -3.05
C ALA A 135 11.04 -15.67 -3.39
N ARG A 136 11.22 -16.83 -2.72
CA ARG A 136 12.27 -17.80 -3.04
C ARG A 136 11.92 -18.72 -4.20
N SER A 137 10.62 -18.93 -4.45
CA SER A 137 10.12 -19.83 -5.50
C SER A 137 9.82 -19.13 -6.83
N SER A 138 9.63 -17.82 -6.81
CA SER A 138 9.30 -17.03 -7.99
C SER A 138 10.43 -17.06 -9.02
N ASN A 139 10.08 -17.32 -10.28
CA ASN A 139 11.00 -17.24 -11.40
C ASN A 139 11.28 -15.77 -11.78
N ASN A 140 12.51 -15.46 -12.21
CA ASN A 140 12.94 -14.11 -12.60
C ASN A 140 12.33 -13.60 -13.93
N ASP A 141 11.25 -14.20 -14.44
CA ASP A 141 10.52 -13.70 -15.60
C ASP A 141 9.46 -12.68 -15.17
N PRO A 142 9.51 -11.41 -15.61
CA PRO A 142 8.61 -10.36 -15.11
C PRO A 142 7.11 -10.62 -15.33
N ALA A 143 6.72 -11.17 -16.49
CA ALA A 143 5.32 -11.41 -16.81
C ALA A 143 4.72 -12.56 -15.99
N THR A 144 5.50 -13.63 -15.82
CA THR A 144 5.15 -14.74 -14.94
C THR A 144 5.11 -14.28 -13.47
N TYR A 145 6.09 -13.47 -13.04
CA TYR A 145 6.16 -12.95 -11.69
C TYR A 145 4.92 -12.13 -11.30
N ASP A 146 4.47 -11.20 -12.16
CA ASP A 146 3.29 -10.39 -11.86
C ASP A 146 2.02 -11.23 -11.69
N THR A 147 1.86 -12.25 -12.56
CA THR A 147 0.74 -13.19 -12.46
C THR A 147 0.80 -14.02 -11.17
N GLU A 148 1.96 -14.59 -10.86
CA GLU A 148 2.19 -15.38 -9.65
C GLU A 148 2.02 -14.53 -8.38
N ARG A 149 2.50 -13.28 -8.40
CA ARG A 149 2.32 -12.29 -7.32
C ARG A 149 0.84 -12.06 -7.04
N ARG A 150 0.04 -11.77 -8.07
CA ARG A 150 -1.41 -11.55 -7.89
C ARG A 150 -2.12 -12.80 -7.34
N LEU A 151 -1.76 -13.98 -7.84
CA LEU A 151 -2.30 -15.25 -7.33
C LEU A 151 -1.93 -15.48 -5.87
N PHE A 152 -0.68 -15.23 -5.49
CA PHE A 152 -0.22 -15.34 -4.11
C PHE A 152 -0.99 -14.39 -3.19
N LEU A 153 -1.08 -13.10 -3.57
CA LEU A 153 -1.78 -12.10 -2.78
C LEU A 153 -3.26 -12.46 -2.59
N ALA A 154 -3.92 -13.05 -3.59
CA ALA A 154 -5.31 -13.50 -3.46
C ALA A 154 -5.52 -14.60 -2.38
N THR A 155 -4.45 -15.23 -1.89
CA THR A 155 -4.48 -16.24 -0.81
C THR A 155 -4.20 -15.70 0.59
N LEU A 156 -4.05 -14.37 0.71
CA LEU A 156 -3.89 -13.62 1.96
C LEU A 156 -5.23 -13.04 2.42
#